data_AF-A0A7W1FQN8-F1
#
_entry.id   AF-A0A7W1FQN8-F1
#
_cell.length_a   1.000
_cell.length_b   1.000
_cell.length_c   1.000
_cell.angle_alpha   90.00
_cell.angle_beta   90.00
_cell.angle_gamma   90.00
#
_symmetry.space_group_name_H-M   'P 1'
#
loop_
_entity.id
_entity.type
_entity.pdbx_description
1 polymer ?
#
loop_
_entity_poly.entity_id
_entity_poly.type
_entity_poly.pdbx_seq_one_letter_code
_entity_poly.pdbx_strand_id
1 'polypeptide(L)' 'MFFNEVTSALDPELVGEVLNVVAMFAERPDMTMPLVTHEMGFARDVADRVLMLDHG' A
#
# COMPACT_ATOMS: atom_id res chain seq x y z
N MET A 1 2.47 -8.24 8.13
CA MET A 1 1.04 -7.99 7.86
C MET A 1 0.80 -8.03 6.36
N PHE A 2 -0.38 -8.43 5.88
CA PHE A 2 -0.70 -8.48 4.46
C PHE A 2 -1.89 -7.57 4.15
N PHE A 3 -1.75 -6.71 3.15
CA PHE A 3 -2.80 -5.78 2.72
C PHE A 3 -3.13 -6.00 1.24
N ASN A 4 -4.42 -6.10 0.93
CA ASN A 4 -4.90 -6.33 -0.43
C ASN A 4 -5.91 -5.26 -0.83
N GLU A 5 -5.51 -4.35 -1.72
CA GLU A 5 -6.37 -3.32 -2.32
C GLU A 5 -7.27 -2.59 -1.32
N VAL A 6 -6.70 -2.21 -0.16
CA VAL A 6 -7.44 -1.67 0.99
C VAL A 6 -8.20 -0.36 0.71
N THR A 7 -7.90 0.31 -0.41
CA THR A 7 -8.53 1.56 -0.84
C THR A 7 -9.68 1.35 -1.83
N SER A 8 -9.85 0.16 -2.40
CA SER A 8 -10.76 -0.09 -3.54
C SER A 8 -12.25 0.15 -3.25
N ALA A 9 -12.66 0.03 -1.99
CA ALA A 9 -14.05 0.22 -1.56
C ALA A 9 -14.26 1.52 -0.76
N LEU A 10 -13.27 2.42 -0.78
CA LEU A 10 -13.32 3.67 -0.03
C LEU A 10 -13.76 4.84 -0.91
N ASP A 11 -14.42 5.80 -0.28
CA ASP A 11 -14.68 7.09 -0.90
C ASP A 11 -13.37 7.81 -1.20
N PRO A 12 -13.26 8.56 -2.32
CA PRO A 12 -12.02 9.24 -2.71
C PRO A 12 -11.43 10.16 -1.64
N GLU A 13 -12.28 10.75 -0.79
CA GLU A 13 -11.87 11.63 0.30
C GLU A 13 -11.11 10.87 1.42
N LEU A 14 -11.41 9.58 1.62
CA LEU A 14 -10.84 8.76 2.69
C LEU A 14 -9.61 7.96 2.26
N VAL A 15 -9.35 7.84 0.95
CA VAL A 15 -8.20 7.10 0.41
C VAL A 15 -6.89 7.61 1.01
N GLY A 16 -6.68 8.92 1.03
CA GLY A 16 -5.45 9.53 1.56
C GLY A 16 -5.22 9.20 3.05
N GLU A 17 -6.28 9.20 3.85
CA GLU A 17 -6.19 8.90 5.28
C GLU A 17 -5.76 7.44 5.51
N VAL A 18 -6.35 6.50 4.77
CA VAL A 18 -5.99 5.08 4.87
C VAL A 18 -4.58 4.81 4.37
N LEU A 19 -4.17 5.44 3.26
CA LEU A 19 -2.80 5.34 2.77
C LEU A 19 -1.78 5.84 3.80
N ASN A 20 -2.07 6.95 4.48
CA ASN A 20 -1.20 7.45 5.56
C ASN A 20 -1.06 6.46 6.71
N VAL A 21 -2.16 5.80 7.12
CA VAL A 21 -2.10 4.77 8.16
C VAL A 21 -1.24 3.58 7.71
N VAL A 22 -1.35 3.15 6.45
CA VAL A 22 -0.51 2.07 5.89
C VAL A 22 0.96 2.48 5.86
N ALA A 23 1.27 3.73 5.48
CA ALA A 23 2.65 4.25 5.51
C ALA A 23 3.25 4.21 6.92
N MET A 24 2.49 4.61 7.94
CA MET A 24 2.94 4.53 9.34
C MET A 24 3.25 3.09 9.80
N PHE A 25 2.57 2.09 9.24
CA PHE A 25 2.91 0.69 9.48
C PHE A 25 4.22 0.32 8.78
N ALA A 26 4.42 0.76 7.54
CA ALA A 26 5.65 0.49 6.79
C ALA A 26 6.92 0.98 7.50
N GLU A 27 6.83 2.09 8.25
CA GLU A 27 7.95 2.66 9.01
C GLU A 27 8.36 1.83 10.24
N ARG A 28 7.56 0.84 10.65
CA ARG A 28 7.86 0.05 11.85
C ARG A 28 9.05 -0.89 11.60
N PRO A 29 10.06 -0.91 12.48
CA PRO A 29 11.17 -1.85 12.37
C PRO A 29 10.69 -3.30 12.55
N ASP A 30 11.45 -4.23 11.99
CA ASP A 30 11.26 -5.68 12.13
C ASP A 30 9.90 -6.21 11.64
N MET A 31 9.21 -5.48 10.76
CA MET A 31 7.96 -5.90 10.16
C MET A 31 8.08 -6.08 8.65
N THR A 32 7.81 -7.29 8.16
CA THR A 32 7.60 -7.53 6.72
C THR A 32 6.14 -7.27 6.36
N MET A 33 5.93 -6.45 5.33
CA MET A 33 4.60 -6.01 4.91
C MET A 33 4.42 -6.11 3.38
N PRO A 34 3.89 -7.22 2.85
CA PRO A 34 3.47 -7.28 1.46
C PRO A 34 2.15 -6.51 1.28
N LEU A 35 2.09 -5.72 0.21
CA LEU A 35 0.96 -4.88 -0.16
C LEU A 35 0.63 -5.11 -1.64
N VAL A 36 -0.66 -5.25 -1.94
CA VAL A 36 -1.19 -5.21 -3.30
C VAL A 36 -2.02 -3.93 -3.46
N THR A 37 -1.72 -3.14 -4.49
CA THR A 37 -2.44 -1.89 -4.76
C THR A 37 -2.31 -1.49 -6.22
N HIS A 38 -3.30 -0.73 -6.72
CA HIS A 38 -3.22 0.01 -7.98
C HIS A 38 -2.78 1.47 -7.79
N GLU A 39 -2.53 1.90 -6.55
CA GLU A 39 -2.06 3.25 -6.20
C GLU A 39 -0.55 3.38 -6.43
N MET A 40 -0.16 3.56 -7.69
CA MET A 40 1.26 3.55 -8.12
C MET A 40 2.11 4.64 -7.46
N GLY A 41 1.51 5.81 -7.18
CA GLY A 41 2.18 6.89 -6.47
C GLY A 41 2.57 6.48 -5.05
N PHE A 42 1.60 5.91 -4.33
CA PHE A 42 1.82 5.39 -2.98
C PHE A 42 2.85 4.25 -2.94
N ALA A 43 2.74 3.29 -3.87
CA ALA A 43 3.66 2.17 -3.95
C ALA A 43 5.11 2.63 -4.17
N ARG A 44 5.33 3.65 -5.01
CA ARG A 44 6.65 4.26 -5.21
C ARG A 44 7.20 4.91 -3.94
N ASP A 45 6.34 5.54 -3.15
CA ASP A 45 6.77 6.37 -2.03
C ASP A 45 7.03 5.54 -0.75
N VAL A 46 6.34 4.40 -0.58
CA VAL A 46 6.40 3.58 0.65
C VAL A 46 7.12 2.23 0.47
N ALA A 47 7.15 1.65 -0.73
CA ALA A 47 7.67 0.30 -0.90
C ALA A 47 9.20 0.28 -1.00
N ASP A 48 9.85 -0.63 -0.25
CA ASP A 48 11.27 -0.93 -0.43
C ASP A 48 11.56 -1.57 -1.80
N ARG A 49 10.62 -2.37 -2.29
CA ARG A 49 10.68 -3.06 -3.58
C ARG A 49 9.29 -3.10 -4.20
N VAL A 50 9.23 -2.87 -5.51
CA VAL A 50 7.99 -2.96 -6.29
C VAL A 50 8.08 -4.15 -7.23
N LEU A 51 7.04 -4.99 -7.22
CA LEU A 51 6.87 -6.06 -8.20
C LEU A 51 5.68 -5.71 -9.09
N MET A 52 5.94 -5.59 -10.39
CA MET A 52 4.89 -5.47 -11.40
C MET A 52 4.53 -6.87 -11.88
N LEU A 53 3.26 -7.21 -11.77
CA LEU A 53 2.72 -8.46 -12.31
C LEU A 53 1.95 -8.11 -13.59
N ASP A 54 2.26 -8.81 -14.67
CA ASP A 54 1.56 -8.71 -15.94
C ASP A 54 1.25 -10.12 -16.41
N HIS A 55 0.01 -10.35 -16.88
CA HIS A 55 -0.48 -11.65 -17.34
C HIS A 55 -0.46 -12.84 -16.37
N GLY A 56 -0.20 -12.63 -15.08
CA GLY A 56 -0.29 -13.66 -14.03
C GLY A 56 0.96 -14.52 -13.92
#